data_AF-A0A7S6U449-F1
#
_entry.id   AF-A0A7S6U449-F1
#
_cell.length_a   1.000
_cell.length_b   1.000
_cell.length_c   1.000
_cell.angle_alpha   90.00
_cell.angle_beta   90.00
_cell.angle_gamma   90.00
#
_symmetry.space_group_name_H-M   'P 1'
#
loop_
_entity.id
_entity.type
_entity.pdbx_description
1 polymer ?
#
loop_
_entity_poly.entity_id
_entity_poly.type
_entity_poly.pdbx_seq_one_letter_code
_entity_poly.pdbx_strand_id
1 'polypeptide(L)'
;MISKALLVRLRQLMIIPSTLLVMGINTRVGLAQNKLYNPIPITPSTELSDTLSEKDIPTGNGGFGRDYIVKLNQGDKLVIDLYSDSFDTIITLLGPNGATVAENDDGPDGTTNSLLFTRIHETGNYIIRVRSFGETGVGPFQLKVTKLQAVK
;
A
#
# COMPACT_ATOMS: atom_id res chain seq x y z
N MET A 1 79.53 -48.05 17.95
CA MET A 1 80.65 -47.09 17.97
C MET A 1 80.41 -46.04 16.89
N ILE A 2 80.49 -44.75 17.25
CA ILE A 2 80.73 -43.57 16.37
C ILE A 2 79.52 -43.17 15.49
N SER A 3 78.61 -42.26 15.85
CA SER A 3 78.68 -40.82 16.16
C SER A 3 78.45 -39.88 14.95
N LYS A 4 77.63 -38.84 15.18
CA LYS A 4 77.65 -37.48 14.57
C LYS A 4 77.15 -37.38 13.12
N ALA A 5 76.49 -36.31 12.66
CA ALA A 5 76.00 -35.09 13.29
C ALA A 5 74.94 -34.44 12.39
N LEU A 6 74.04 -33.73 13.05
CA LEU A 6 73.01 -32.82 12.57
C LEU A 6 73.62 -31.56 11.90
N LEU A 7 73.12 -31.17 10.74
CA LEU A 7 73.31 -29.82 10.16
C LEU A 7 71.94 -29.28 9.72
N VAL A 8 71.32 -28.50 10.59
CA VAL A 8 70.12 -27.71 10.28
C VAL A 8 70.58 -26.30 9.90
N ARG A 9 70.24 -25.85 8.68
CA ARG A 9 70.56 -24.51 8.19
C ARG A 9 69.36 -23.59 8.43
N LEU A 10 69.59 -22.55 9.23
CA LEU A 10 68.66 -21.49 9.61
C LEU A 10 68.41 -20.52 8.44
N ARG A 11 67.15 -20.15 8.19
CA ARG A 11 66.82 -18.85 7.58
C ARG A 11 65.52 -18.29 8.16
N GLN A 12 65.66 -17.22 8.94
CA GLN A 12 64.57 -16.39 9.44
C GLN A 12 63.80 -15.75 8.27
N LEU A 13 62.47 -15.76 8.36
CA LEU A 13 61.60 -14.87 7.58
C LEU A 13 60.57 -14.24 8.53
N MET A 14 60.36 -12.95 8.28
CA MET A 14 59.77 -11.96 9.16
C MET A 14 58.26 -12.14 9.32
N ILE A 15 57.75 -12.02 10.55
CA ILE A 15 56.32 -11.91 10.83
C ILE A 15 55.92 -10.45 10.56
N ILE A 16 55.11 -10.21 9.53
CA ILE A 16 54.45 -8.91 9.31
C ILE A 16 53.05 -9.01 9.95
N PRO A 17 52.73 -8.23 10.99
CA PRO A 17 51.38 -8.21 11.54
C PRO A 17 50.45 -7.45 10.57
N SER A 18 49.50 -8.17 10.00
CA SER A 18 48.41 -7.65 9.18
C SER A 18 47.46 -6.81 10.04
N THR A 19 47.66 -5.50 10.07
CA THR A 19 46.66 -4.56 10.60
C THR A 19 45.60 -4.31 9.53
N LEU A 20 44.40 -4.85 9.76
CA LEU A 20 43.24 -4.68 8.90
C LEU A 20 42.58 -3.32 9.22
N LEU A 21 42.76 -2.32 8.37
CA LEU A 21 42.07 -1.03 8.48
C LEU A 21 40.66 -1.17 7.89
N VAL A 22 39.64 -1.33 8.73
CA VAL A 22 38.24 -1.33 8.30
C VAL A 22 37.77 0.11 8.14
N MET A 23 37.77 0.60 6.89
CA MET A 23 37.19 1.88 6.53
C MET A 23 35.67 1.69 6.36
N GLY A 24 34.91 2.02 7.40
CA GLY A 24 33.44 1.97 7.38
C GLY A 24 32.88 3.10 6.52
N ILE A 25 32.48 2.78 5.28
CA ILE A 25 31.72 3.68 4.41
C ILE A 25 30.26 3.66 4.88
N ASN A 26 29.88 4.63 5.73
CA ASN A 26 28.47 4.87 6.04
C ASN A 26 27.85 5.72 4.93
N THR A 27 27.59 5.13 3.76
CA THR A 27 26.75 5.80 2.77
C THR A 27 25.30 5.65 3.20
N ARG A 28 24.75 6.70 3.84
CA ARG A 28 23.29 6.86 3.89
C ARG A 28 22.81 7.18 2.49
N VAL A 29 22.58 6.16 1.68
CA VAL A 29 21.88 6.30 0.41
C VAL A 29 20.42 6.58 0.76
N GLY A 30 20.05 7.85 0.85
CA GLY A 30 18.66 8.27 0.83
C GLY A 30 18.11 8.02 -0.56
N LEU A 31 17.65 6.79 -0.82
CA LEU A 31 16.91 6.49 -2.05
C LEU A 31 15.59 7.24 -1.97
N ALA A 32 15.48 8.37 -2.69
CA ALA A 32 14.19 8.91 -3.06
C ALA A 32 13.53 7.89 -3.98
N GLN A 33 12.83 6.91 -3.40
CA GLN A 33 12.11 5.91 -4.14
C GLN A 33 10.93 6.61 -4.81
N ASN A 34 10.98 6.78 -6.14
CA ASN A 34 9.83 7.24 -6.92
C ASN A 34 8.68 6.26 -6.67
N LYS A 35 7.74 6.67 -5.81
CA LYS A 35 6.60 5.84 -5.44
C LYS A 35 5.60 5.90 -6.59
N LEU A 36 5.68 4.92 -7.50
CA LEU A 36 4.79 4.81 -8.66
C LEU A 36 3.31 4.69 -8.27
N TYR A 37 3.02 4.24 -7.05
CA TYR A 37 1.68 4.11 -6.50
C TYR A 37 1.55 4.89 -5.19
N ASN A 38 0.75 5.95 -5.18
CA ASN A 38 0.58 6.82 -4.02
C ASN A 38 -0.91 7.14 -3.76
N PRO A 39 -1.64 6.26 -3.07
CA PRO A 39 -3.05 6.48 -2.77
C PRO A 39 -3.25 7.69 -1.85
N ILE A 40 -4.40 8.37 -2.00
CA ILE A 40 -4.72 9.63 -1.33
C ILE A 40 -5.11 9.35 0.14
N PRO A 41 -4.39 9.88 1.14
CA PRO A 41 -4.73 9.64 2.54
C PRO A 41 -6.04 10.32 2.96
N ILE A 42 -6.91 9.57 3.62
CA ILE A 42 -8.17 10.06 4.20
C ILE A 42 -8.38 9.56 5.62
N THR A 43 -9.36 10.13 6.32
CA THR A 43 -9.75 9.67 7.66
C THR A 43 -11.01 8.80 7.61
N PRO A 44 -11.26 7.92 8.59
CA PRO A 44 -12.47 7.09 8.65
C PRO A 44 -13.79 7.86 8.90
N SER A 45 -13.81 9.19 8.75
CA SER A 45 -15.00 10.05 8.93
C SER A 45 -14.95 11.24 7.96
N THR A 46 -14.44 11.00 6.76
CA THR A 46 -14.24 12.01 5.70
C THR A 46 -15.43 12.01 4.74
N GLU A 47 -15.86 13.20 4.34
CA GLU A 47 -16.72 13.44 3.18
C GLU A 47 -15.96 14.35 2.22
N LEU A 48 -15.84 13.96 0.95
CA LEU A 48 -15.08 14.70 -0.05
C LEU A 48 -15.73 14.63 -1.43
N SER A 49 -15.51 15.67 -2.23
CA SER A 49 -15.80 15.67 -3.67
C SER A 49 -14.49 15.55 -4.44
N ASP A 50 -14.47 14.72 -5.47
CA ASP A 50 -13.30 14.51 -6.33
C ASP A 50 -13.74 14.15 -7.76
N THR A 51 -12.79 13.82 -8.63
CA THR A 51 -13.03 13.43 -10.03
C THR A 51 -12.27 12.18 -10.38
N LEU A 52 -12.98 11.20 -10.95
CA LEU A 52 -12.39 10.06 -11.64
C LEU A 52 -12.06 10.50 -13.06
N SER A 53 -10.83 10.26 -13.51
CA SER A 53 -10.31 10.77 -14.78
C SER A 53 -9.47 9.73 -15.50
N GLU A 54 -9.20 9.97 -16.78
CA GLU A 54 -8.33 9.11 -17.60
C GLU A 54 -6.85 9.12 -17.16
N LYS A 55 -6.48 10.01 -16.22
CA LYS A 55 -5.13 10.07 -15.64
C LYS A 55 -4.99 9.21 -14.39
N ASP A 56 -6.11 8.67 -13.90
CA ASP A 56 -6.13 7.77 -12.75
C ASP A 56 -5.65 6.36 -13.14
N ILE A 57 -5.67 5.42 -12.19
CA ILE A 57 -5.02 4.12 -12.32
C ILE A 57 -5.73 3.29 -13.39
N PRO A 58 -5.08 2.92 -14.51
CA PRO A 58 -5.72 2.06 -15.49
C PRO A 58 -5.98 0.68 -14.89
N THR A 59 -7.20 0.18 -15.05
CA THR A 59 -7.64 -1.10 -14.47
C THR A 59 -7.20 -2.32 -15.28
N GLY A 60 -6.74 -2.12 -16.52
CA GLY A 60 -6.42 -3.19 -17.47
C GLY A 60 -7.61 -3.63 -18.34
N ASN A 61 -8.81 -3.17 -18.00
CA ASN A 61 -10.07 -3.47 -18.70
C ASN A 61 -10.70 -2.19 -19.27
N GLY A 62 -9.87 -1.27 -19.78
CA GLY A 62 -10.31 0.02 -20.33
C GLY A 62 -10.63 1.10 -19.30
N GLY A 63 -11.14 0.75 -18.11
CA GLY A 63 -11.54 1.71 -17.08
C GLY A 63 -10.40 2.24 -16.20
N PHE A 64 -10.73 3.20 -15.33
CA PHE A 64 -9.81 3.86 -14.40
C PHE A 64 -10.24 3.65 -12.95
N GLY A 65 -9.29 3.71 -12.02
CA GLY A 65 -9.52 3.60 -10.59
C GLY A 65 -8.80 4.68 -9.81
N ARG A 66 -9.48 5.23 -8.80
CA ARG A 66 -8.92 6.23 -7.89
C ARG A 66 -8.88 5.70 -6.48
N ASP A 67 -7.68 5.67 -5.89
CA ASP A 67 -7.42 4.98 -4.64
C ASP A 67 -7.18 5.94 -3.47
N TYR A 68 -7.89 5.69 -2.38
CA TYR A 68 -7.77 6.37 -1.10
C TYR A 68 -7.26 5.41 -0.05
N ILE A 69 -6.30 5.83 0.78
CA ILE A 69 -5.77 5.01 1.88
C ILE A 69 -6.35 5.47 3.21
N VAL A 70 -6.86 4.52 3.99
CA VAL A 70 -7.45 4.76 5.31
C VAL A 70 -6.93 3.74 6.31
N LYS A 71 -6.57 4.19 7.52
CA LYS A 71 -6.15 3.31 8.61
C LYS A 71 -7.37 2.86 9.41
N LEU A 72 -7.59 1.56 9.48
CA LEU A 72 -8.72 0.94 10.18
C LEU A 72 -8.23 -0.08 11.20
N ASN A 73 -9.02 -0.27 12.26
CA ASN A 73 -8.74 -1.25 13.30
C ASN A 73 -9.69 -2.43 13.21
N GLN A 74 -9.22 -3.62 13.63
CA GLN A 74 -10.09 -4.76 13.85
C GLN A 74 -11.28 -4.39 14.73
N GLY A 75 -12.48 -4.77 14.28
CA GLY A 75 -13.74 -4.48 14.95
C GLY A 75 -14.44 -3.21 14.48
N ASP A 76 -13.77 -2.32 13.76
CA ASP A 76 -14.40 -1.14 13.16
C ASP A 76 -15.56 -1.58 12.24
N LYS A 77 -16.63 -0.79 12.23
CA LYS A 77 -17.75 -0.92 11.28
C LYS A 77 -17.71 0.29 10.35
N LEU A 78 -17.62 0.04 9.05
CA LEU A 78 -17.44 1.06 8.04
C LEU A 78 -18.67 1.11 7.13
N VAL A 79 -19.14 2.33 6.84
CA VAL A 79 -20.07 2.64 5.76
C VAL A 79 -19.31 3.50 4.76
N ILE A 80 -19.40 3.17 3.48
CA ILE A 80 -18.86 3.96 2.38
C ILE A 80 -20.00 4.25 1.42
N ASP A 81 -20.35 5.52 1.25
CA ASP A 81 -21.31 5.99 0.25
C ASP A 81 -20.53 6.61 -0.90
N LEU A 82 -20.88 6.24 -2.13
CA LEU A 82 -20.29 6.79 -3.35
C LEU A 82 -21.41 7.25 -4.27
N TYR A 83 -21.38 8.54 -4.61
CA TYR A 83 -22.38 9.17 -5.46
C TYR A 83 -21.75 9.75 -6.73
N SER A 84 -22.37 9.52 -7.89
CA SER A 84 -22.04 10.23 -9.11
C SER A 84 -23.23 10.32 -10.06
N ASP A 85 -23.46 11.52 -10.59
CA ASP A 85 -24.37 11.73 -11.74
C ASP A 85 -23.70 11.44 -13.09
N SER A 86 -22.38 11.20 -13.10
CA SER A 86 -21.58 11.11 -14.33
C SER A 86 -21.25 9.67 -14.74
N PHE A 87 -21.28 8.73 -13.80
CA PHE A 87 -21.01 7.33 -14.08
C PHE A 87 -21.69 6.42 -13.07
N ASP A 88 -21.93 5.18 -13.49
CA ASP A 88 -22.38 4.10 -12.62
C ASP A 88 -21.21 3.67 -11.72
N THR A 89 -21.41 3.71 -10.40
CA THR A 89 -20.30 3.72 -9.44
C THR A 89 -19.96 2.31 -8.95
N ILE A 90 -18.68 2.09 -8.60
CA ILE A 90 -18.24 0.87 -7.91
C ILE A 90 -17.30 1.25 -6.76
N ILE A 91 -17.57 0.72 -5.56
CA ILE A 91 -16.67 0.78 -4.40
C ILE A 91 -16.00 -0.59 -4.23
N THR A 92 -14.67 -0.62 -4.22
CA THR A 92 -13.89 -1.79 -3.77
C THR A 92 -13.10 -1.44 -2.52
N LEU A 93 -13.23 -2.22 -1.45
CA LEU A 93 -12.36 -2.15 -0.28
C LEU A 93 -11.29 -3.24 -0.38
N LEU A 94 -10.02 -2.83 -0.46
CA LEU A 94 -8.87 -3.74 -0.42
C LEU A 94 -8.25 -3.75 0.97
N GLY A 95 -7.92 -4.94 1.46
CA GLY A 95 -7.26 -5.16 2.73
C GLY A 95 -5.76 -4.83 2.72
N PRO A 96 -5.08 -4.90 3.88
CA PRO A 96 -3.66 -4.59 4.00
C PRO A 96 -2.74 -5.47 3.14
N ASN A 97 -3.20 -6.68 2.79
CA ASN A 97 -2.51 -7.62 1.90
C ASN A 97 -2.84 -7.40 0.41
N GLY A 98 -3.69 -6.42 0.08
CA GLY A 98 -4.15 -6.12 -1.28
C GLY A 98 -5.33 -6.98 -1.76
N ALA A 99 -5.84 -7.92 -0.95
CA ALA A 99 -7.00 -8.72 -1.32
C ALA A 99 -8.30 -7.90 -1.22
N THR A 100 -9.26 -8.17 -2.09
CA THR A 100 -10.61 -7.61 -1.97
C THR A 100 -11.28 -8.11 -0.71
N VAL A 101 -11.66 -7.18 0.16
CA VAL A 101 -12.38 -7.42 1.41
C VAL A 101 -13.88 -7.35 1.15
N ALA A 102 -14.32 -6.35 0.39
CA ALA A 102 -15.69 -6.21 -0.05
C ALA A 102 -15.78 -5.32 -1.29
N GLU A 103 -16.84 -5.48 -2.07
CA GLU A 103 -17.14 -4.68 -3.26
C GLU A 103 -18.66 -4.51 -3.36
N ASN A 104 -19.11 -3.34 -3.83
CA ASN A 104 -20.51 -3.10 -4.15
C ASN A 104 -20.63 -2.01 -5.21
N ASP A 105 -21.57 -2.16 -6.13
CA ASP A 105 -21.93 -1.24 -7.21
C ASP A 105 -23.29 -0.55 -6.98
N ASP A 106 -24.21 -1.19 -6.27
CA ASP A 106 -25.57 -0.67 -6.09
C ASP A 106 -25.87 -0.06 -4.72
N GLY A 107 -26.91 0.78 -4.68
CA GLY A 107 -27.49 1.36 -3.47
C GLY A 107 -28.90 0.83 -3.22
N PRO A 108 -29.44 0.95 -1.99
CA PRO A 108 -30.80 0.49 -1.68
C PRO A 108 -31.90 1.36 -2.28
N ASP A 109 -31.55 2.49 -2.89
CA ASP A 109 -32.47 3.48 -3.47
C ASP A 109 -32.82 3.21 -4.94
N GLY A 110 -32.25 2.16 -5.55
CA GLY A 110 -32.47 1.81 -6.95
C GLY A 110 -31.74 2.71 -7.95
N THR A 111 -30.76 3.49 -7.49
CA THR A 111 -29.85 4.26 -8.33
C THR A 111 -28.56 3.49 -8.63
N THR A 112 -27.70 4.05 -9.48
CA THR A 112 -26.35 3.54 -9.81
C THR A 112 -25.28 4.00 -8.80
N ASN A 113 -25.70 4.50 -7.63
CA ASN A 113 -24.82 4.94 -6.56
C ASN A 113 -24.54 3.77 -5.62
N SER A 114 -23.29 3.52 -5.27
CA SER A 114 -22.92 2.39 -4.42
C SER A 114 -22.99 2.71 -2.93
N LEU A 115 -23.46 1.74 -2.13
CA LEU A 115 -23.39 1.78 -0.67
C LEU A 115 -22.73 0.53 -0.10
N LEU A 116 -21.52 0.65 0.47
CA LEU A 116 -20.81 -0.48 1.06
C LEU A 116 -20.80 -0.43 2.59
N PHE A 117 -21.34 -1.48 3.23
CA PHE A 117 -21.23 -1.68 4.67
C PHE A 117 -20.37 -2.92 4.99
N THR A 118 -19.37 -2.76 5.86
CA THR A 118 -18.49 -3.89 6.22
C THR A 118 -17.92 -3.78 7.63
N ARG A 119 -17.52 -4.93 8.17
CA ARG A 119 -16.79 -5.05 9.43
C ARG A 119 -15.33 -5.36 9.16
N ILE A 120 -14.45 -4.64 9.84
CA ILE A 120 -13.01 -4.80 9.70
C ILE A 120 -12.53 -5.96 10.59
N HIS A 121 -11.83 -6.92 9.97
CA HIS A 121 -11.36 -8.13 10.64
C HIS A 121 -9.88 -8.06 11.07
N GLU A 122 -9.10 -7.17 10.46
CA GLU A 122 -7.67 -7.00 10.74
C GLU A 122 -7.32 -5.52 10.85
N THR A 123 -6.41 -5.17 11.76
CA THR A 123 -5.92 -3.79 11.86
C THR A 123 -4.88 -3.52 10.79
N GLY A 124 -5.03 -2.44 10.03
CA GLY A 124 -4.06 -2.08 9.00
C GLY A 124 -4.47 -0.91 8.13
N ASN A 125 -3.72 -0.74 7.04
CA ASN A 125 -4.03 0.22 5.99
C ASN A 125 -4.90 -0.45 4.94
N TYR A 126 -6.06 0.14 4.70
CA TYR A 126 -7.01 -0.31 3.69
C TYR A 126 -7.01 0.68 2.52
N ILE A 127 -7.35 0.17 1.34
CA ILE A 127 -7.57 1.01 0.16
C ILE A 127 -9.05 1.01 -0.18
N ILE A 128 -9.63 2.19 -0.27
CA ILE A 128 -10.94 2.41 -0.88
C ILE A 128 -10.67 2.81 -2.33
N ARG A 129 -11.10 1.97 -3.26
CA ARG A 129 -10.96 2.21 -4.69
C ARG A 129 -12.32 2.59 -5.26
N VAL A 130 -12.36 3.76 -5.91
CA VAL A 130 -13.50 4.26 -6.69
C VAL A 130 -13.27 3.91 -8.15
N ARG A 131 -14.27 3.28 -8.78
CA ARG A 131 -14.30 2.99 -10.22
C ARG A 131 -15.67 3.31 -10.80
N SER A 132 -15.74 3.32 -12.13
CA SER A 132 -16.99 3.20 -12.86
C SER A 132 -17.28 1.75 -13.24
N PHE A 133 -18.56 1.44 -13.37
CA PHE A 133 -19.03 0.23 -14.05
C PHE A 133 -18.82 0.40 -15.56
N GLY A 134 -18.25 -0.63 -16.19
CA GLY A 134 -17.81 -0.58 -17.58
C GLY A 134 -16.45 0.10 -17.79
N GLU A 135 -16.12 0.40 -19.04
CA GLU A 135 -14.75 0.71 -19.45
C GLU A 135 -14.41 2.20 -19.54
N THR A 136 -15.38 3.12 -19.42
CA THR A 136 -15.14 4.55 -19.77
C THR A 136 -15.76 5.59 -18.85
N GLY A 137 -16.48 5.21 -17.80
CA GLY A 137 -17.10 6.19 -16.91
C GLY A 137 -16.05 7.01 -16.17
N VAL A 138 -16.07 8.33 -16.37
CA VAL A 138 -15.22 9.32 -15.72
C VAL A 138 -16.07 10.53 -15.37
N GLY A 139 -15.65 11.32 -14.38
CA GLY A 139 -16.38 12.51 -13.97
C GLY A 139 -16.34 12.78 -12.47
N PRO A 140 -17.04 13.84 -12.03
CA PRO A 140 -17.15 14.18 -10.62
C PRO A 140 -17.88 13.09 -9.81
N PHE A 141 -17.48 12.94 -8.56
CA PHE A 141 -18.17 12.11 -7.59
C PHE A 141 -18.06 12.68 -6.18
N GLN A 142 -18.89 12.19 -5.28
CA GLN A 142 -18.79 12.43 -3.84
C GLN A 142 -18.55 11.10 -3.12
N LEU A 143 -17.53 11.07 -2.27
CA LEU A 143 -17.16 9.92 -1.45
C LEU A 143 -17.35 10.29 0.02
N LYS A 144 -18.16 9.50 0.72
CA LYS A 144 -18.36 9.61 2.15
C LYS A 144 -17.95 8.33 2.84
N VAL A 145 -17.08 8.45 3.83
CA VAL A 145 -16.56 7.33 4.61
C VAL A 145 -16.93 7.55 6.06
N THR A 146 -17.71 6.65 6.64
CA THR A 146 -18.21 6.74 8.00
C THR A 146 -17.85 5.51 8.81
N LYS A 147 -16.97 5.67 9.80
CA LYS A 147 -16.75 4.68 10.85
C LYS A 147 -17.80 4.82 11.94
N LEU A 148 -18.71 3.85 12.00
CA LEU A 148 -19.79 3.83 12.98
C LEU A 148 -19.23 3.68 14.40
N GLN A 149 -19.72 4.54 15.30
CA GLN A 149 -19.45 4.43 16.72
C GLN A 149 -20.57 3.61 17.38
N ALA A 150 -20.22 2.78 18.37
CA ALA A 150 -21.23 2.19 19.23
C ALA A 150 -21.85 3.31 20.09
N VAL A 151 -23.18 3.42 20.07
CA VAL A 151 -23.90 4.24 21.06
C VAL A 151 -23.74 3.53 22.41
N LYS A 152 -23.21 4.25 23.40
CA LYS A 152 -23.10 3.77 24.78
C LYS A 152 -24.38 4.03 25.55
#